data_AF-A0A835ENF5-F1
#
_entry.id   AF-A0A835ENF5-F1
#
_cell.length_a   1.000
_cell.length_b   1.000
_cell.length_c   1.000
_cell.angle_alpha   90.00
_cell.angle_beta   90.00
_cell.angle_gamma   90.00
#
_symmetry.space_group_name_H-M   'P 1'
#
loop_
_entity.id
_entity.type
_entity.pdbx_description
1 polymer ?
#
loop_
_entity_poly.entity_id
_entity_poly.type
_entity_poly.pdbx_seq_one_letter_code
_entity_poly.pdbx_strand_id
1 'polypeptide(L)'
;MDAVEYLMAKKKEGDDEKELKKDERCKKAFDLQEDRNKLEREKFEYQKQQAEKEEEERIMDLDLTTMTYKRQQYYEARQNEILPRRCNM
;
A
#
# COMPACT_ATOMS: atom_id res chain seq x y z
N MET A 1 1.61 -34.52 -48.49
CA MET A 1 1.27 -33.35 -47.68
C MET A 1 1.37 -32.15 -48.62
N ASP A 2 0.31 -31.37 -48.76
CA ASP A 2 0.27 -30.24 -49.70
C ASP A 2 1.22 -29.13 -49.22
N ALA A 3 1.96 -28.50 -50.12
CA ALA A 3 2.85 -27.39 -49.78
C ALA A 3 2.07 -26.22 -49.15
N VAL A 4 0.79 -26.06 -49.54
CA VAL A 4 -0.12 -25.06 -48.97
C VAL A 4 -0.45 -25.39 -47.51
N GLU A 5 -0.70 -26.66 -47.18
CA GLU A 5 -0.98 -27.12 -45.81
C GLU A 5 0.23 -26.87 -44.89
N TYR A 6 1.44 -27.17 -45.37
CA TYR A 6 2.68 -26.95 -44.61
C TYR A 6 2.90 -25.47 -44.28
N LEU A 7 2.72 -24.57 -45.25
CA LEU A 7 2.87 -23.12 -45.05
C LEU A 7 1.82 -22.57 -44.07
N MET A 8 0.58 -23.07 -44.15
CA MET A 8 -0.49 -22.66 -43.25
C MET A 8 -0.21 -23.10 -41.80
N ALA A 9 0.26 -24.33 -41.60
CA ALA A 9 0.66 -24.83 -40.29
C ALA A 9 1.81 -24.01 -39.68
N LYS A 10 2.85 -23.72 -40.47
CA LYS A 10 3.99 -22.89 -40.03
C LYS A 10 3.61 -21.46 -39.65
N LYS A 11 2.67 -20.85 -40.39
CA LYS A 11 2.15 -19.52 -40.05
C LYS A 11 1.40 -19.55 -38.72
N LYS A 12 0.53 -20.54 -38.51
CA LYS A 12 -0.21 -20.71 -37.27
C LYS A 12 0.71 -20.90 -36.07
N GLU A 13 1.70 -21.80 -36.17
CA GLU A 13 2.71 -21.99 -35.11
C GLU A 13 3.42 -20.67 -34.75
N GLY A 14 3.79 -19.86 -35.76
CA GLY A 14 4.45 -18.58 -35.53
C GLY A 14 3.54 -17.50 -34.94
N ASP A 15 2.24 -17.55 -35.21
CA ASP A 15 1.25 -16.65 -34.62
C ASP A 15 0.95 -17.06 -33.16
N ASP A 16 0.81 -18.36 -32.88
CA ASP A 16 0.64 -18.91 -31.53
C ASP A 16 1.85 -18.58 -30.62
N GLU A 17 3.09 -18.70 -31.14
CA GLU A 17 4.30 -18.35 -30.37
C GLU A 17 4.37 -16.84 -30.05
N LYS A 18 3.92 -15.98 -30.97
CA LYS A 18 3.87 -14.54 -30.74
C LYS A 18 2.82 -14.19 -29.69
N GLU A 19 1.67 -14.85 -29.71
CA GLU A 19 0.60 -14.64 -28.74
C GLU A 19 1.04 -15.08 -27.34
N LEU A 20 1.66 -16.24 -27.22
CA LEU A 20 2.23 -16.72 -25.96
C LEU A 20 3.27 -15.75 -25.38
N LYS A 21 4.15 -15.20 -26.22
CA LYS A 21 5.11 -14.16 -25.80
C LYS A 21 4.45 -12.86 -25.35
N LYS A 22 3.31 -12.48 -25.93
CA LYS A 22 2.55 -11.30 -25.48
C LYS A 22 1.92 -11.57 -24.13
N ASP A 23 1.29 -12.72 -23.94
CA ASP A 23 0.65 -13.10 -22.68
C ASP A 23 1.66 -13.16 -21.53
N GLU A 24 2.84 -13.74 -21.76
CA GLU A 24 3.91 -13.75 -20.75
C GLU A 24 4.36 -12.33 -20.35
N ARG A 25 4.47 -11.42 -21.32
CA ARG A 25 4.83 -10.02 -21.07
C ARG A 25 3.73 -9.28 -20.31
N CYS A 26 2.47 -9.48 -20.72
CA CYS A 26 1.31 -8.89 -20.06
C CYS A 26 1.20 -9.38 -18.61
N LYS A 27 1.38 -10.68 -18.37
CA LYS A 27 1.37 -11.26 -17.02
C LYS A 27 2.47 -10.68 -16.15
N LYS A 28 3.72 -10.65 -16.64
CA LYS A 28 4.84 -10.03 -15.90
C LYS A 28 4.59 -8.56 -15.58
N ALA A 29 4.02 -7.81 -16.52
CA ALA A 29 3.69 -6.40 -16.30
C ALA A 29 2.58 -6.23 -15.25
N PHE A 30 1.59 -7.12 -15.25
CA PHE A 30 0.51 -7.14 -14.28
C PHE A 30 1.03 -7.45 -12.88
N ASP A 31 1.81 -8.53 -12.72
CA ASP A 31 2.41 -8.94 -11.45
C ASP A 31 3.27 -7.80 -10.85
N LEU A 32 4.10 -7.16 -11.68
CA LEU A 32 4.90 -6.00 -11.26
C LEU A 32 4.05 -4.80 -10.82
N GLN A 33 2.90 -4.57 -11.47
CA GLN A 33 2.01 -3.48 -11.10
C GLN A 33 1.27 -3.78 -9.79
N GLU A 34 0.88 -5.04 -9.56
CA GLU A 34 0.29 -5.48 -8.31
C GLU A 34 1.27 -5.30 -7.15
N ASP A 35 2.53 -5.70 -7.32
CA ASP A 35 3.59 -5.50 -6.33
C ASP A 35 3.82 -4.01 -6.02
N ARG A 36 3.84 -3.16 -7.04
CA ARG A 36 3.95 -1.69 -6.85
C ARG A 36 2.79 -1.15 -6.03
N ASN A 37 1.56 -1.54 -6.35
CA ASN A 37 0.37 -1.10 -5.64
C ASN A 37 0.40 -1.58 -4.17
N LYS A 38 0.88 -2.80 -3.92
CA LYS A 38 1.04 -3.32 -2.56
C LYS A 38 2.04 -2.50 -1.75
N LEU A 39 3.23 -2.26 -2.31
CA LEU A 39 4.25 -1.45 -1.66
C LEU A 39 3.79 0.00 -1.40
N GLU A 40 3.02 0.58 -2.32
CA GLU A 40 2.46 1.92 -2.16
C GLU A 40 1.46 1.97 -1.00
N ARG A 41 0.59 0.95 -0.86
CA ARG A 41 -0.32 0.83 0.28
C ARG A 41 0.42 0.69 1.60
N GLU A 42 1.41 -0.20 1.68
CA GLU A 42 2.22 -0.39 2.88
C GLU A 42 2.94 0.91 3.28
N LYS A 43 3.49 1.64 2.31
CA LYS A 43 4.13 2.93 2.54
C LYS A 43 3.14 3.97 3.06
N PHE A 44 1.94 4.03 2.50
CA PHE A 44 0.88 4.93 2.95
C PHE A 44 0.42 4.61 4.38
N GLU A 45 0.21 3.34 4.69
CA GLU A 45 -0.15 2.90 6.04
C GLU A 45 0.93 3.23 7.06
N TYR A 46 2.20 3.01 6.72
CA TYR A 46 3.33 3.39 7.57
C TYR A 46 3.37 4.91 7.80
N GLN A 47 3.23 5.72 6.74
CA GLN A 47 3.18 7.18 6.87
C GLN A 47 2.02 7.65 7.75
N LYS A 48 0.84 7.03 7.60
CA LYS A 48 -0.33 7.32 8.43
C LYS A 48 -0.06 7.00 9.90
N GLN A 49 0.52 5.84 10.20
CA GLN A 49 0.88 5.47 11.57
C GLN A 49 1.92 6.42 12.17
N GLN A 50 2.91 6.84 11.40
CA GLN A 50 3.91 7.80 11.87
C GLN A 50 3.27 9.17 12.15
N ALA A 51 2.41 9.66 11.26
CA ALA A 51 1.68 10.91 11.48
C ALA A 51 0.78 10.85 12.73
N GLU A 52 0.13 9.72 12.98
CA GLU A 52 -0.67 9.48 14.18
C GLU A 52 0.19 9.52 15.44
N LYS A 53 1.36 8.86 15.44
CA LYS A 53 2.31 8.91 16.56
C LYS A 53 2.80 10.33 16.84
N GLU A 54 3.13 11.10 15.80
CA GLU A 54 3.54 12.50 15.93
C GLU A 54 2.40 13.40 16.46
N GLU A 55 1.14 13.13 16.12
CA GLU A 55 0.00 13.84 16.70
C GLU A 55 -0.17 13.48 18.18
N GLU A 56 -0.07 12.20 18.52
CA GLU A 56 -0.10 11.75 19.90
C GLU A 56 1.05 12.36 20.72
N GLU A 57 2.25 12.55 20.15
CA GLU A 57 3.37 13.21 20.83
C GLU A 57 3.04 14.67 21.11
N ARG A 58 2.51 15.38 20.12
CA ARG A 58 2.04 16.75 20.29
C ARG A 58 0.95 16.90 21.36
N ILE A 59 0.07 15.91 21.50
CA ILE A 59 -0.97 15.91 22.54
C ILE A 59 -0.36 15.63 23.92
N MET A 60 0.59 14.71 24.01
CA MET A 60 1.29 14.39 25.25
C MET A 60 2.13 15.57 25.77
N ASP A 61 2.77 16.32 24.88
CA ASP A 61 3.61 17.47 25.22
C ASP A 61 2.82 18.77 25.47
N LEU A 62 1.50 18.75 25.26
CA LEU A 62 0.65 19.93 25.40
C LEU A 62 0.52 20.35 26.87
N ASP A 63 0.94 21.58 27.19
CA ASP A 63 0.72 22.18 28.50
C ASP A 63 -0.75 22.56 28.70
N LEU A 64 -1.38 21.93 29.69
CA LEU A 64 -2.80 22.11 29.99
C LEU A 64 -3.06 23.19 31.05
N THR A 65 -2.02 23.69 31.72
CA THR A 65 -2.17 24.62 32.86
C THR A 65 -2.73 25.98 32.45
N THR A 66 -2.56 26.38 31.19
CA THR A 66 -3.05 27.64 30.63
C THR A 66 -4.40 27.52 29.93
N MET A 67 -4.98 26.32 29.86
CA MET A 67 -6.22 26.03 29.14
C MET A 67 -7.47 26.27 29.97
N THR A 68 -8.61 26.46 29.30
CA THR A 68 -9.91 26.49 29.99
C THR A 68 -10.26 25.09 30.51
N TYR A 69 -11.00 25.04 31.63
CA TYR A 69 -11.35 23.79 32.30
C TYR A 69 -11.87 22.68 31.37
N LYS A 70 -12.78 23.02 30.43
CA LYS A 70 -13.33 22.04 29.47
C LYS A 70 -12.27 21.49 28.50
N ARG A 71 -11.33 22.34 28.05
CA ARG A 71 -10.24 21.93 27.16
C ARG A 71 -9.23 21.08 27.91
N GLN A 72 -8.89 21.48 29.13
CA GLN A 72 -8.03 20.70 30.02
C GLN A 72 -8.58 19.28 30.19
N GLN A 73 -9.84 19.13 30.59
CA GLN A 73 -10.46 17.79 30.73
C GLN A 73 -10.43 16.97 29.44
N TYR A 74 -10.68 17.60 28.29
CA TYR A 74 -10.66 16.92 27.00
C TYR A 74 -9.26 16.35 26.68
N TYR A 75 -8.21 17.16 26.84
CA TYR A 75 -6.85 16.72 26.53
C TYR A 75 -6.28 15.78 27.60
N GLU A 76 -6.63 15.94 28.89
CA GLU A 76 -6.29 14.98 29.94
C GLU A 76 -6.88 13.60 29.64
N ALA A 77 -8.16 13.54 29.24
CA ALA A 77 -8.79 12.29 28.82
C ALA A 77 -8.06 11.68 27.61
N ARG A 78 -7.72 12.52 26.61
CA ARG A 78 -7.01 12.06 25.41
C ARG A 78 -5.59 11.57 25.71
N GLN A 79 -4.85 12.23 26.59
CA GLN A 79 -3.54 11.78 27.07
C GLN A 79 -3.64 10.42 27.79
N ASN A 80 -4.67 10.24 28.62
CA ASN A 80 -4.93 8.96 29.31
C ASN A 80 -5.30 7.82 28.36
N GLU A 81 -5.90 8.10 27.20
CA GLU A 81 -6.14 7.10 26.16
C GLU A 81 -4.88 6.74 25.37
N ILE A 82 -3.95 7.70 25.21
CA ILE A 82 -2.70 7.55 24.45
C ILE A 82 -1.64 6.82 25.28
N LEU A 83 -1.48 7.19 26.55
CA LEU A 83 -0.53 6.60 27.51
C LEU A 83 -0.46 5.06 27.46
N PRO A 84 -1.56 4.31 27.60
CA PRO A 84 -1.53 2.85 27.58
C PRO A 84 -1.13 2.28 26.20
N ARG A 85 -1.44 2.97 25.10
CA ARG A 85 -1.02 2.51 23.75
C ARG A 85 0.49 2.62 23.57
N ARG A 86 1.13 3.58 24.24
CA ARG A 86 2.59 3.77 24.26
C ARG A 86 3.29 2.86 25.26
N CYS A 87 2.70 2.66 26.44
CA CYS A 87 3.31 1.91 27.52
C CYS A 87 3.13 0.38 27.39
N ASN A 88 2.24 -0.11 26.53
CA ASN A 88 2.08 -1.55 26.24
C ASN A 88 3.06 -2.06 25.14
N MET A 89 4.19 -1.37 24.93
CA MET A 89 5.31 -1.89 24.12
C MET A 89 6.17 -2.86 24.93
#